data_AF-A0A0K1Q567-F1
#
_entry.id   AF-A0A0K1Q567-F1
#
_cell.length_a   1.000
_cell.length_b   1.000
_cell.length_c   1.000
_cell.angle_alpha   90.00
_cell.angle_beta   90.00
_cell.angle_gamma   90.00
#
_symmetry.space_group_name_H-M   'P 1'
#
loop_
_entity.id
_entity.type
_entity.pdbx_description
1 polymer ?
#
loop_
_entity_poly.entity_id
_entity_poly.type
_entity_poly.pdbx_seq_one_letter_code
_entity_poly.pdbx_strand_id
1 'polypeptide(L)'
;MKCQQCGALLAPSAIACPYCQAPTPAAAAAHAKQEQEAQARAQARAQARAQWTAAAQYQQSMAATARMTATAKQSVLFGALSFVLCCAPLSIAGLVQAIRSRSLAASLQVPAPTNATVGLALNIVAIVASLSGITWALISDGQDQKTNDQTVAMLEKQVATSSNAATLDQGTACKLAELKARRDGWESNRGHTLTGFECVGKLDASPAKGQLEDFRFHHLQDGYEVSVCFKRGAQWYVTEMRKGRCP
;
A
#
# COMPACT_ATOMS: atom_id res chain seq x y z
N MET A 1 40.64 63.53 54.13
CA MET A 1 39.29 63.56 54.72
C MET A 1 39.37 62.97 56.13
N LYS A 2 38.52 63.34 57.10
CA LYS A 2 38.55 62.72 58.45
C LYS A 2 37.68 61.46 58.48
N CYS A 3 38.12 60.42 59.17
CA CYS A 3 37.32 59.22 59.43
C CYS A 3 36.12 59.59 60.32
N GLN A 4 34.90 59.19 59.93
CA GLN A 4 33.71 59.52 60.73
C GLN A 4 33.62 58.75 62.06
N GLN A 5 34.30 57.61 62.18
CA GLN A 5 34.27 56.79 63.41
C GLN A 5 35.39 57.14 64.39
N CYS A 6 36.60 57.49 63.92
CA CYS A 6 37.75 57.71 64.80
C CYS A 6 38.43 59.08 64.62
N GLY A 7 37.95 59.95 63.73
CA GLY A 7 38.47 61.31 63.51
C GLY A 7 39.84 61.41 62.80
N ALA A 8 40.50 60.29 62.50
CA ALA A 8 41.83 60.28 61.88
C ALA A 8 41.83 60.88 60.46
N LEU A 9 42.90 61.60 60.10
CA LEU A 9 43.12 62.12 58.74
C LEU A 9 43.47 60.99 57.78
N LEU A 10 42.58 60.72 56.83
CA LEU A 10 42.70 59.70 55.79
C LEU A 10 43.11 60.32 54.46
N ALA A 11 44.00 59.62 53.75
CA ALA A 11 44.32 59.87 52.35
C ALA A 11 43.07 59.60 51.47
N PRO A 12 42.83 60.39 50.42
CA PRO A 12 41.61 60.32 49.62
C PRO A 12 41.40 58.98 48.88
N SER A 13 42.45 58.16 48.72
CA SER A 13 42.41 56.85 48.08
C SER A 13 42.41 55.66 49.06
N ALA A 14 42.45 55.89 50.38
CA ALA A 14 42.49 54.79 51.35
C ALA A 14 41.16 54.04 51.40
N ILE A 15 41.18 52.72 51.23
CA ILE A 15 40.01 51.83 51.17
C ILE A 15 39.47 51.51 52.59
N ALA A 16 40.34 51.45 53.59
CA ALA A 16 39.96 51.30 54.98
C ALA A 16 40.72 52.30 55.85
N CYS A 17 40.12 52.68 56.98
CA CYS A 17 40.85 53.43 57.99
C CYS A 17 41.94 52.53 58.60
N PRO A 18 43.23 52.92 58.60
CA PRO A 18 44.30 52.07 59.14
C PRO A 18 44.21 51.87 60.66
N TYR A 19 43.48 52.74 61.37
CA TYR A 19 43.37 52.71 62.82
C TYR A 19 42.15 51.93 63.32
N CYS A 20 40.97 52.15 62.74
CA CYS A 20 39.73 51.51 63.18
C CYS A 20 39.16 50.51 62.16
N GLN A 21 39.83 50.30 61.02
CA GLN A 21 39.42 49.42 59.92
C GLN A 21 38.05 49.73 59.31
N ALA A 22 37.47 50.90 59.65
CA ALA A 22 36.22 51.37 59.08
C ALA A 22 36.31 51.50 57.55
N PRO A 23 35.32 51.02 56.80
CA PRO A 23 35.27 51.22 55.36
C PRO A 23 35.13 52.72 55.05
N THR A 24 35.92 53.20 54.10
CA THR A 24 35.87 54.59 53.66
C THR A 24 34.85 54.78 52.53
N PRO A 25 34.39 56.01 52.26
CA PRO A 25 33.56 56.28 51.09
C PRO A 25 34.23 55.91 49.76
N ALA A 26 35.58 55.90 49.70
CA ALA A 26 36.32 55.44 48.52
C ALA A 26 36.15 53.93 48.29
N ALA A 27 36.07 53.12 49.35
CA ALA A 27 35.75 51.69 49.24
C ALA A 27 34.32 51.47 48.76
N ALA A 28 33.36 52.21 49.29
CA ALA A 28 31.96 52.14 48.84
C ALA A 28 31.83 52.46 47.34
N ALA A 29 32.55 53.47 46.85
CA ALA A 29 32.58 53.81 45.43
C ALA A 29 33.25 52.71 44.57
N ALA A 30 34.34 52.09 45.04
CA ALA A 30 34.99 50.99 44.35
C ALA A 30 34.09 49.74 44.25
N HIS A 31 33.38 49.39 45.32
CA HIS A 31 32.41 48.30 45.33
C HIS A 31 31.23 48.57 44.37
N ALA A 32 30.68 49.79 44.38
CA ALA A 32 29.60 50.16 43.47
C ALA A 32 30.00 50.04 41.99
N LYS A 33 31.24 50.42 41.64
CA LYS A 33 31.76 50.26 40.28
C LYS A 33 31.95 48.79 39.89
N GLN A 34 32.45 47.96 40.80
CA GLN A 34 32.63 46.53 40.58
C GLN A 34 31.29 45.82 40.38
N GLU A 35 30.26 46.20 41.14
CA GLU A 35 28.90 45.69 40.97
C GLU A 35 28.30 46.08 39.61
N GLN A 36 28.48 47.32 39.16
CA GLN A 36 28.03 47.74 37.83
C GLN A 36 28.71 46.95 36.71
N GLU A 37 30.03 46.74 36.78
CA GLU A 37 30.74 45.94 35.78
C GLU A 37 30.32 44.46 35.80
N ALA A 38 30.06 43.90 36.98
CA ALA A 38 29.54 42.54 37.12
C ALA A 38 28.15 42.40 36.51
N GLN A 39 27.25 43.38 36.74
CA GLN A 39 25.91 43.41 36.16
C GLN A 39 25.95 43.57 34.63
N ALA A 40 26.81 44.45 34.10
CA ALA A 40 26.97 44.62 32.66
C ALA A 40 27.47 43.33 31.97
N ARG A 41 28.42 42.61 32.58
CA ARG A 41 28.89 41.31 32.08
C ARG A 41 27.83 40.22 32.17
N ALA A 42 27.00 40.23 33.22
CA ALA A 42 25.90 39.28 33.36
C ALA A 42 24.83 39.50 32.27
N GLN A 43 24.46 40.75 31.99
CA GLN A 43 23.50 41.10 30.93
C GLN A 43 24.04 40.73 29.54
N ALA A 44 25.30 41.01 29.24
CA ALA A 44 25.92 40.61 27.97
C ALA A 44 25.91 39.09 27.75
N ARG A 45 26.17 38.30 28.80
CA ARG A 45 26.10 36.83 28.74
C ARG A 45 24.67 36.32 28.58
N ALA A 46 23.69 36.95 29.23
CA ALA A 46 22.29 36.59 29.09
C ALA A 46 21.78 36.85 27.66
N GLN A 47 22.12 38.01 27.08
CA GLN A 47 21.77 38.34 25.70
C GLN A 47 22.45 37.40 24.69
N ALA A 48 23.74 37.09 24.87
CA ALA A 48 24.43 36.13 24.01
C ALA A 48 23.78 34.73 24.07
N ARG A 49 23.41 34.25 25.27
CA ARG A 49 22.71 32.97 25.42
C ARG A 49 21.34 32.97 24.71
N ALA A 50 20.56 34.05 24.86
CA ALA A 50 19.26 34.17 24.20
C ALA A 50 19.38 34.10 22.66
N GLN A 51 20.40 34.75 22.09
CA GLN A 51 20.66 34.72 20.65
C GLN A 51 21.04 33.31 20.16
N TRP A 52 21.91 32.62 20.89
CA TRP A 52 22.31 31.24 20.56
C TRP A 52 21.13 30.26 20.65
N THR A 53 20.28 30.38 21.68
CA THR A 53 19.10 29.51 21.81
C THR A 53 18.07 29.78 20.72
N ALA A 54 17.86 31.05 20.34
CA ALA A 54 16.95 31.41 19.25
C ALA A 54 17.46 30.89 17.90
N ALA A 55 18.76 31.01 17.62
CA ALA A 55 19.38 30.47 16.41
C ALA A 55 19.31 28.93 16.34
N ALA A 56 19.56 28.24 17.46
CA ALA A 56 19.44 26.79 17.55
C ALA A 56 17.99 26.31 17.33
N GLN A 57 17.01 27.01 17.91
CA GLN A 57 15.59 26.71 17.68
C GLN A 57 15.20 26.92 16.20
N TYR A 58 15.69 27.99 15.57
CA TYR A 58 15.43 28.27 14.15
C TYR A 58 15.98 27.17 13.22
N GLN A 59 17.21 26.70 13.49
CA GLN A 59 17.81 25.59 12.75
C GLN A 59 17.02 24.28 12.95
N GLN A 60 16.57 24.00 14.17
CA GLN A 60 15.74 22.82 14.45
C GLN A 60 14.39 22.87 13.73
N SER A 61 13.73 24.03 13.69
CA SER A 61 12.46 24.19 12.97
C SER A 61 12.64 24.02 11.45
N MET A 62 13.72 24.55 10.88
CA MET A 62 14.04 24.38 9.46
C MET A 62 14.37 22.93 9.10
N ALA A 63 15.11 22.22 9.96
CA ALA A 63 15.39 20.80 9.76
C ALA A 63 14.11 19.95 9.87
N ALA A 64 13.19 20.32 10.77
CA ALA A 64 11.90 19.63 10.93
C ALA A 64 10.99 19.81 9.71
N THR A 65 10.89 21.03 9.16
CA THR A 65 10.08 21.30 7.95
C THR A 65 10.66 20.62 6.70
N ALA A 66 11.99 20.60 6.55
CA ALA A 66 12.66 19.89 5.47
C ALA A 66 12.38 18.37 5.54
N ARG A 67 12.47 17.77 6.72
CA ARG A 67 12.11 16.34 6.92
C ARG A 67 10.64 16.08 6.58
N MET A 68 9.72 16.93 7.05
CA MET A 68 8.29 16.77 6.79
C MET A 68 7.95 16.78 5.29
N THR A 69 8.54 17.69 4.52
CA THR A 69 8.31 17.76 3.07
C THR A 69 8.85 16.56 2.30
N ALA A 70 10.01 16.02 2.71
CA ALA A 70 10.57 14.80 2.11
C ALA A 70 9.67 13.58 2.35
N THR A 71 9.21 13.35 3.59
CA THR A 71 8.25 12.28 3.90
C THR A 71 6.89 12.47 3.24
N ALA A 72 6.41 13.71 3.12
CA ALA A 72 5.15 14.00 2.45
C ALA A 72 5.20 13.61 0.95
N LYS A 73 6.30 13.92 0.25
CA LYS A 73 6.49 13.51 -1.15
C LYS A 73 6.51 12.00 -1.31
N GLN A 74 7.19 11.28 -0.40
CA GLN A 74 7.18 9.82 -0.42
C GLN A 74 5.78 9.24 -0.18
N SER A 75 5.00 9.79 0.75
CA SER A 75 3.63 9.32 0.98
C SER A 75 2.69 9.53 -0.21
N VAL A 76 2.84 10.63 -0.97
CA VAL A 76 2.09 10.86 -2.22
C VAL A 76 2.55 9.89 -3.31
N LEU A 77 3.86 9.65 -3.42
CA LEU A 77 4.42 8.71 -4.40
C LEU A 77 3.93 7.27 -4.12
N PHE A 78 3.99 6.82 -2.87
CA PHE A 78 3.49 5.50 -2.46
C PHE A 78 1.97 5.39 -2.59
N GLY A 79 1.23 6.47 -2.28
CA GLY A 79 -0.21 6.53 -2.49
C GLY A 79 -0.58 6.35 -3.96
N ALA A 80 0.09 7.09 -4.85
CA ALA A 80 -0.08 6.98 -6.30
C ALA A 80 0.32 5.59 -6.82
N LEU A 81 1.46 5.05 -6.37
CA LEU A 81 1.90 3.69 -6.69
C LEU A 81 0.90 2.64 -6.20
N SER A 82 0.34 2.77 -4.99
CA SER A 82 -0.65 1.80 -4.47
C SER A 82 -1.96 1.85 -5.25
N PHE A 83 -2.37 3.04 -5.69
CA PHE A 83 -3.55 3.22 -6.52
C PHE A 83 -3.40 2.54 -7.88
N VAL A 84 -2.18 2.60 -8.46
CA VAL A 84 -1.86 1.96 -9.74
C VAL A 84 -1.66 0.45 -9.58
N LEU A 85 -0.99 -0.01 -8.51
CA LEU A 85 -0.65 -1.42 -8.33
C LEU A 85 -1.72 -2.25 -7.59
N CYS A 86 -2.84 -1.68 -7.15
CA CYS A 86 -3.94 -2.40 -6.49
C CYS A 86 -3.50 -3.33 -5.33
N CYS A 87 -2.37 -3.01 -4.69
CA CYS A 87 -1.75 -3.84 -3.67
C CYS A 87 -2.01 -3.24 -2.28
N ALA A 88 -3.00 -3.79 -1.57
CA ALA A 88 -3.33 -3.48 -0.18
C ALA A 88 -2.13 -3.37 0.81
N PRO A 89 -1.05 -4.18 0.73
CA PRO A 89 0.06 -4.05 1.68
C PRO A 89 0.83 -2.73 1.58
N LEU A 90 0.91 -2.11 0.39
CA LEU A 90 1.56 -0.80 0.22
C LEU A 90 0.72 0.33 0.81
N SER A 91 -0.61 0.22 0.74
CA SER A 91 -1.55 1.19 1.30
C SER A 91 -1.46 1.26 2.83
N ILE A 92 -1.20 0.13 3.50
CA ILE A 92 -1.00 0.06 4.96
C ILE A 92 0.25 0.84 5.38
N ALA A 93 1.37 0.68 4.65
CA ALA A 93 2.60 1.42 4.94
C ALA A 93 2.42 2.94 4.80
N GLY A 94 1.68 3.38 3.78
CA GLY A 94 1.30 4.79 3.60
C GLY A 94 0.43 5.32 4.74
N LEU A 95 -0.54 4.53 5.21
CA LEU A 95 -1.41 4.89 6.34
C LEU A 95 -0.63 5.09 7.64
N VAL A 96 0.31 4.18 7.96
CA VAL A 96 1.14 4.26 9.16
C VAL A 96 2.03 5.51 9.13
N GLN A 97 2.64 5.83 7.98
CA GLN A 97 3.43 7.04 7.83
C GLN A 97 2.58 8.31 7.95
N ALA A 98 1.38 8.32 7.38
CA ALA A 98 0.45 9.45 7.50
C ALA A 98 0.02 9.69 8.96
N ILE A 99 -0.29 8.63 9.71
CA ILE A 99 -0.63 8.71 11.14
C ILE A 99 0.56 9.24 11.95
N ARG A 100 1.78 8.73 11.71
CA ARG A 100 2.99 9.26 12.37
C ARG A 100 3.24 10.73 12.06
N SER A 101 3.03 11.17 10.82
CA SER A 101 3.20 12.58 10.44
C SER A 101 2.20 13.50 11.14
N ARG A 102 0.94 13.05 11.31
CA ARG A 102 -0.08 13.78 12.09
C ARG A 102 0.24 13.81 13.58
N SER A 103 0.73 12.70 14.14
CA SER A 103 1.16 12.66 15.55
C SER A 103 2.32 13.63 15.81
N LEU A 104 3.28 13.72 14.89
CA LEU A 104 4.40 14.67 14.99
C LEU A 104 3.94 16.13 14.82
N ALA A 105 3.03 16.41 13.88
CA ALA A 105 2.46 17.75 13.70
C ALA A 105 1.67 18.22 14.94
N ALA A 106 0.90 17.31 15.55
CA ALA A 106 0.17 17.58 16.79
C ALA A 106 1.12 17.90 17.96
N SER A 107 2.25 17.19 18.06
CA SER A 107 3.25 17.43 19.11
C SER A 107 3.97 18.78 18.99
N LEU A 108 3.98 19.39 17.80
CA LEU A 108 4.67 20.65 17.52
C LEU A 108 3.74 21.87 17.47
N GLN A 109 2.42 21.69 17.68
CA GLN A 109 1.40 22.76 17.56
C GLN A 109 1.43 23.54 16.23
N VAL A 110 1.90 22.91 15.15
CA VAL A 110 1.93 23.52 13.81
C VAL A 110 0.70 23.05 13.02
N PRO A 111 0.01 23.93 12.26
CA PRO A 111 -1.10 23.53 11.40
C PRO A 111 -0.66 22.41 10.43
N ALA A 112 -1.40 21.31 10.43
CA ALA A 112 -1.06 20.12 9.67
C ALA A 112 -1.00 20.44 8.16
N PRO A 113 0.04 20.00 7.43
CA PRO A 113 0.16 20.27 6.00
C PRO A 113 -1.00 19.63 5.23
N THR A 114 -1.70 20.42 4.43
CA THR A 114 -2.89 20.03 3.64
C THR A 114 -2.65 18.77 2.79
N ASN A 115 -1.42 18.62 2.30
CA ASN A 115 -0.99 17.47 1.49
C ASN A 115 -1.06 16.14 2.25
N ALA A 116 -0.87 16.13 3.58
CA ALA A 116 -1.01 14.92 4.38
C ALA A 116 -2.48 14.47 4.49
N THR A 117 -3.42 15.41 4.50
CA THR A 117 -4.86 15.11 4.51
C THR A 117 -5.32 14.57 3.17
N VAL A 118 -4.86 15.15 2.07
CA VAL A 118 -5.14 14.66 0.70
C VAL A 118 -4.56 13.26 0.51
N GLY A 119 -3.31 13.03 0.95
CA GLY A 119 -2.69 11.70 0.89
C GLY A 119 -3.43 10.64 1.71
N LEU A 120 -3.97 11.00 2.88
CA LEU A 120 -4.77 10.08 3.70
C LEU A 120 -6.09 9.72 2.99
N ALA A 121 -6.80 10.71 2.46
CA ALA A 121 -8.06 10.49 1.75
C ALA A 121 -7.88 9.60 0.52
N LEU A 122 -6.84 9.85 -0.28
CA LEU A 122 -6.48 9.02 -1.44
C LEU A 122 -6.19 7.57 -1.05
N ASN A 123 -5.45 7.34 0.04
CA ASN A 123 -5.17 5.97 0.51
C ASN A 123 -6.44 5.25 0.99
N ILE A 124 -7.34 5.94 1.71
CA ILE A 124 -8.60 5.34 2.15
C ILE A 124 -9.46 4.93 0.95
N VAL A 125 -9.61 5.81 -0.03
CA VAL A 125 -10.36 5.51 -1.26
C VAL A 125 -9.72 4.36 -2.03
N ALA A 126 -8.38 4.33 -2.15
CA ALA A 126 -7.66 3.25 -2.79
C ALA A 126 -7.93 1.89 -2.13
N ILE A 127 -7.93 1.84 -0.80
CA ILE A 127 -8.20 0.61 -0.02
C ILE A 127 -9.63 0.12 -0.27
N VAL A 128 -10.62 1.02 -0.18
CA VAL A 128 -12.04 0.68 -0.39
C VAL A 128 -12.28 0.20 -1.82
N ALA A 129 -11.69 0.87 -2.80
CA ALA A 129 -11.80 0.49 -4.20
C ALA A 129 -11.18 -0.90 -4.46
N SER A 130 -10.00 -1.17 -3.90
CA SER A 130 -9.30 -2.45 -4.05
C SER A 130 -10.11 -3.61 -3.44
N LEU A 131 -10.61 -3.45 -2.21
CA LEU A 131 -11.41 -4.46 -1.53
C LEU A 131 -12.73 -4.74 -2.28
N SER A 132 -13.39 -3.69 -2.77
CA SER A 132 -14.61 -3.83 -3.56
C SER A 132 -14.35 -4.58 -4.87
N GLY A 133 -13.25 -4.26 -5.56
CA GLY A 133 -12.87 -4.92 -6.81
C GLY A 133 -12.58 -6.41 -6.64
N ILE A 134 -11.80 -6.78 -5.62
CA ILE A 134 -11.49 -8.19 -5.31
C ILE A 134 -12.77 -8.95 -4.94
N THR A 135 -13.61 -8.37 -4.09
CA THR A 135 -14.86 -9.01 -3.65
C THR A 135 -15.80 -9.25 -4.84
N TRP A 136 -15.93 -8.26 -5.73
CA TRP A 136 -16.74 -8.38 -6.93
C TRP A 136 -16.23 -9.48 -7.87
N ALA A 137 -14.92 -9.54 -8.11
CA ALA A 137 -14.30 -10.57 -8.94
C ALA A 137 -14.51 -11.99 -8.39
N LEU A 138 -14.41 -12.17 -7.06
CA LEU A 138 -14.69 -13.46 -6.42
C LEU A 138 -16.16 -13.87 -6.51
N ILE A 139 -17.08 -12.91 -6.40
CA ILE A 139 -18.52 -13.18 -6.52
C ILE A 139 -18.88 -13.56 -7.96
N SER A 140 -18.34 -12.87 -8.97
CA SER A 140 -18.65 -13.20 -10.37
C SER A 140 -18.12 -14.59 -10.74
N ASP A 141 -16.88 -14.93 -10.37
CA ASP A 141 -16.30 -16.25 -10.62
C ASP A 141 -17.14 -17.36 -9.98
N GLY A 142 -17.63 -17.13 -8.75
CA GLY A 142 -18.50 -18.08 -8.06
C GLY A 142 -19.89 -18.24 -8.68
N GLN A 143 -20.45 -17.20 -9.32
CA GLN A 143 -21.72 -17.30 -10.05
C GLN A 143 -21.57 -18.06 -11.36
N ASP A 144 -20.49 -17.81 -12.11
CA ASP A 144 -20.18 -18.50 -13.35
C ASP A 144 -19.91 -19.99 -13.11
N GLN A 145 -19.20 -20.31 -12.03
CA GLN A 145 -18.96 -21.70 -11.62
C GLN A 145 -20.26 -22.44 -11.32
N LYS A 146 -21.19 -21.85 -10.55
CA LYS A 146 -22.49 -22.49 -10.25
C LYS A 146 -23.33 -22.74 -11.51
N THR A 147 -23.32 -21.79 -12.43
CA THR A 147 -24.04 -21.92 -13.71
C THR A 147 -23.43 -23.02 -14.56
N ASN A 148 -22.09 -23.11 -14.58
CA ASN A 148 -21.40 -24.20 -15.25
C ASN A 148 -21.71 -25.55 -14.61
N ASP A 149 -21.70 -25.66 -13.28
CA ASP A 149 -22.02 -26.91 -12.57
C ASP A 149 -23.43 -27.41 -12.90
N GLN A 150 -24.41 -26.50 -12.98
CA GLN A 150 -25.77 -26.83 -13.40
C GLN A 150 -25.81 -27.32 -14.85
N THR A 151 -25.06 -26.66 -15.74
CA THR A 151 -24.97 -27.02 -17.16
C THR A 151 -24.30 -28.38 -17.34
N VAL A 152 -23.20 -28.63 -16.63
CA VAL A 152 -22.49 -29.91 -16.59
C VAL A 152 -23.42 -31.01 -16.10
N ALA A 153 -24.13 -30.81 -14.99
CA ALA A 153 -25.08 -31.80 -14.46
C ALA A 153 -26.24 -32.09 -15.44
N MET A 154 -26.72 -31.08 -16.16
CA MET A 154 -27.72 -31.26 -17.21
C MET A 154 -27.15 -32.06 -18.39
N LEU A 155 -25.95 -31.73 -18.87
CA LEU A 155 -25.28 -32.43 -19.95
C LEU A 155 -25.00 -33.89 -19.58
N GLU A 156 -24.51 -34.16 -18.36
CA GLU A 156 -24.28 -35.52 -17.86
C GLU A 156 -25.56 -36.36 -17.93
N LYS A 157 -26.70 -35.81 -17.52
CA LYS A 157 -28.00 -36.50 -17.63
C LYS A 157 -28.38 -36.79 -19.08
N GLN A 158 -28.11 -35.85 -20.00
CA GLN A 158 -28.45 -36.04 -21.41
C GLN A 158 -27.56 -37.07 -22.10
N VAL A 159 -26.26 -37.11 -21.76
CA VAL A 159 -25.33 -38.06 -22.39
C VAL A 159 -25.37 -39.44 -21.75
N ALA A 160 -25.82 -39.59 -20.49
CA ALA A 160 -25.80 -40.87 -19.78
C ALA A 160 -26.51 -42.01 -20.54
N THR A 161 -27.57 -41.70 -21.29
CA THR A 161 -28.29 -42.72 -22.06
C THR A 161 -27.69 -42.89 -23.46
N SER A 162 -27.32 -41.79 -24.14
CA SER A 162 -26.84 -41.83 -25.52
C SER A 162 -25.38 -42.27 -25.65
N SER A 163 -24.56 -42.10 -24.61
CA SER A 163 -23.17 -42.57 -24.57
C SER A 163 -23.04 -44.09 -24.63
N ASN A 164 -24.10 -44.84 -24.30
CA ASN A 164 -24.11 -46.31 -24.37
C ASN A 164 -24.42 -46.85 -25.78
N ALA A 165 -24.76 -45.99 -26.74
CA ALA A 165 -25.09 -46.40 -28.09
C ALA A 165 -23.92 -47.13 -28.78
N ALA A 166 -24.26 -48.08 -29.66
CA ALA A 166 -23.25 -48.87 -30.37
C ALA A 166 -22.40 -48.03 -31.35
N THR A 167 -22.95 -46.92 -31.81
CA THR A 167 -22.31 -45.98 -32.71
C THR A 167 -22.36 -44.60 -32.08
N LEU A 168 -21.28 -43.83 -32.21
CA LEU A 168 -21.26 -42.44 -31.77
C LEU A 168 -21.95 -41.59 -32.83
N ASP A 169 -23.07 -40.96 -32.47
CA ASP A 169 -23.73 -39.96 -33.31
C ASP A 169 -23.13 -38.57 -33.08
N GLN A 170 -23.32 -37.67 -34.04
CA GLN A 170 -22.77 -36.31 -33.96
C GLN A 170 -23.30 -35.55 -32.75
N GLY A 171 -24.59 -35.62 -32.43
CA GLY A 171 -25.18 -34.93 -31.29
C GLY A 171 -24.57 -35.37 -29.95
N THR A 172 -24.39 -36.68 -29.77
CA THR A 172 -23.73 -37.24 -28.58
C THR A 172 -22.26 -36.85 -28.52
N ALA A 173 -21.54 -36.89 -29.65
CA ALA A 173 -20.14 -36.45 -29.72
C ALA A 173 -19.98 -34.99 -29.30
N CYS A 174 -20.85 -34.10 -29.80
CA CYS A 174 -20.83 -32.67 -29.45
C CYS A 174 -21.06 -32.46 -27.95
N LYS A 175 -22.08 -33.13 -27.37
CA LYS A 175 -22.37 -33.01 -25.93
C LYS A 175 -21.27 -33.57 -25.05
N LEU A 176 -20.65 -34.67 -25.45
CA LEU A 176 -19.51 -35.25 -24.74
C LEU A 176 -18.28 -34.33 -24.83
N ALA A 177 -18.04 -33.71 -25.98
CA ALA A 177 -16.98 -32.72 -26.17
C ALA A 177 -17.20 -31.48 -25.29
N GLU A 178 -18.40 -30.90 -25.31
CA GLU A 178 -18.76 -29.76 -24.46
C GLU A 178 -18.64 -30.12 -22.98
N LEU A 179 -19.15 -31.28 -22.56
CA LEU A 179 -19.05 -31.75 -21.19
C LEU A 179 -17.59 -31.85 -20.74
N LYS A 180 -16.71 -32.42 -21.58
CA LYS A 180 -15.27 -32.52 -21.30
C LYS A 180 -14.64 -31.13 -21.16
N ALA A 181 -14.91 -30.22 -22.10
CA ALA A 181 -14.36 -28.86 -22.07
C ALA A 181 -14.82 -28.07 -20.83
N ARG A 182 -16.10 -28.17 -20.47
CA ARG A 182 -16.66 -27.50 -19.28
C ARG A 182 -16.16 -28.04 -17.96
N ARG A 183 -15.80 -29.33 -17.91
CA ARG A 183 -15.34 -29.99 -16.69
C ARG A 183 -13.83 -29.85 -16.49
N ASP A 184 -13.07 -30.08 -17.55
CA ASP A 184 -11.61 -30.20 -17.46
C ASP A 184 -10.88 -28.94 -17.96
N GLY A 185 -11.59 -28.05 -18.66
CA GLY A 185 -11.00 -26.85 -19.24
C GLY A 185 -10.21 -27.11 -20.51
N TRP A 186 -9.46 -26.08 -20.93
CA TRP A 186 -8.58 -26.13 -22.09
C TRP A 186 -7.31 -25.33 -21.84
N GLU A 187 -6.14 -25.94 -22.04
CA GLU A 187 -4.84 -25.36 -21.72
C GLU A 187 -4.80 -24.81 -20.28
N SER A 188 -4.61 -23.49 -20.09
CA SER A 188 -4.62 -22.85 -18.77
C SER A 188 -5.99 -22.33 -18.33
N ASN A 189 -7.02 -22.50 -19.15
CA ASN A 189 -8.34 -21.91 -18.94
C ASN A 189 -9.28 -22.90 -18.25
N ARG A 190 -9.99 -22.42 -17.23
CA ARG A 190 -10.95 -23.24 -16.48
C ARG A 190 -12.18 -23.51 -17.32
N GLY A 191 -12.80 -24.67 -17.12
CA GLY A 191 -13.96 -25.07 -17.94
C GLY A 191 -15.17 -24.14 -17.82
N HIS A 192 -15.42 -23.53 -16.66
CA HIS A 192 -16.53 -22.59 -16.48
C HIS A 192 -16.34 -21.23 -17.15
N THR A 193 -15.12 -20.91 -17.59
CA THR A 193 -14.83 -19.67 -18.32
C THR A 193 -14.92 -19.84 -19.84
N LEU A 194 -15.19 -21.06 -20.31
CA LEU A 194 -15.35 -21.40 -21.72
C LEU A 194 -16.82 -21.25 -22.14
N THR A 195 -17.06 -20.61 -23.29
CA THR A 195 -18.41 -20.31 -23.80
C THR A 195 -18.50 -20.54 -25.31
N GLY A 196 -19.70 -20.46 -25.88
CA GLY A 196 -19.91 -20.51 -27.33
C GLY A 196 -19.47 -21.82 -27.97
N PHE A 197 -19.87 -22.96 -27.40
CA PHE A 197 -19.52 -24.28 -27.92
C PHE A 197 -20.23 -24.55 -29.25
N GLU A 198 -19.46 -24.76 -30.29
CA GLU A 198 -19.93 -25.05 -31.63
C GLU A 198 -19.33 -26.36 -32.15
N CYS A 199 -20.18 -27.17 -32.77
CA CYS A 199 -19.83 -28.49 -33.26
C CYS A 199 -20.08 -28.55 -34.76
N VAL A 200 -19.27 -27.80 -35.51
CA VAL A 200 -19.44 -27.60 -36.96
C VAL A 200 -18.66 -28.60 -37.81
N GLY A 201 -17.63 -29.23 -37.24
CA GLY A 201 -16.78 -30.15 -37.98
C GLY A 201 -17.37 -31.55 -38.14
N LYS A 202 -16.66 -32.33 -38.95
CA LYS A 202 -17.06 -33.69 -39.31
C LYS A 202 -16.78 -34.67 -38.17
N LEU A 203 -17.73 -35.58 -37.93
CA LEU A 203 -17.52 -36.73 -37.07
C LEU A 203 -17.08 -37.94 -37.91
N ASP A 204 -15.85 -38.41 -37.68
CA ASP A 204 -15.34 -39.67 -38.19
C ASP A 204 -15.39 -40.73 -37.08
N ALA A 205 -16.47 -41.53 -37.05
CA ALA A 205 -16.70 -42.55 -36.04
C ALA A 205 -16.51 -43.97 -36.60
N SER A 206 -15.76 -44.79 -35.87
CA SER A 206 -15.62 -46.23 -36.06
C SER A 206 -16.25 -46.97 -34.86
N PRO A 207 -16.38 -48.31 -34.87
CA PRO A 207 -17.00 -49.04 -33.76
C PRO A 207 -16.28 -48.91 -32.40
N ALA A 208 -14.99 -48.55 -32.39
CA ALA A 208 -14.13 -48.51 -31.19
C ALA A 208 -13.53 -47.14 -30.88
N LYS A 209 -13.36 -46.28 -31.89
CA LYS A 209 -12.78 -44.93 -31.78
C LYS A 209 -13.61 -43.94 -32.59
N GLY A 210 -13.59 -42.67 -32.22
CA GLY A 210 -14.15 -41.59 -33.02
C GLY A 210 -13.30 -40.34 -32.94
N GLN A 211 -13.42 -39.48 -33.94
CA GLN A 211 -12.81 -38.17 -33.98
C GLN A 211 -13.84 -37.15 -34.44
N LEU A 212 -14.02 -36.09 -33.65
CA LEU A 212 -14.75 -34.90 -34.08
C LEU A 212 -13.73 -33.83 -34.44
N GLU A 213 -13.76 -33.38 -35.69
CA GLU A 213 -12.95 -32.26 -36.17
C GLU A 213 -13.66 -30.93 -35.87
N ASP A 214 -12.92 -29.81 -35.94
CA ASP A 214 -13.38 -28.42 -35.82
C ASP A 214 -14.39 -28.16 -34.68
N PHE A 215 -14.13 -28.70 -33.49
CA PHE A 215 -14.86 -28.33 -32.29
C PHE A 215 -14.38 -26.96 -31.82
N ARG A 216 -15.30 -26.00 -31.75
CA ARG A 216 -14.99 -24.60 -31.45
C ARG A 216 -15.59 -24.15 -30.14
N PHE A 217 -14.86 -23.29 -29.44
CA PHE A 217 -15.33 -22.62 -28.24
C PHE A 217 -14.50 -21.36 -28.01
N HIS A 218 -14.96 -20.51 -27.10
CA HIS A 218 -14.37 -19.21 -26.82
C HIS A 218 -13.96 -19.10 -25.35
N HIS A 219 -12.89 -18.34 -25.10
CA HIS A 219 -12.61 -17.76 -23.79
C HIS A 219 -12.44 -16.25 -23.96
N LEU A 220 -13.34 -15.48 -23.36
CA LEU A 220 -13.39 -14.02 -23.55
C LEU A 220 -13.52 -13.66 -25.04
N GLN A 221 -12.44 -13.18 -25.67
CA GLN A 221 -12.39 -12.85 -27.10
C GLN A 221 -11.60 -13.87 -27.94
N ASP A 222 -10.90 -14.80 -27.29
CA ASP A 222 -10.07 -15.79 -27.97
C ASP A 222 -10.93 -16.98 -28.39
N GLY A 223 -10.89 -17.32 -29.68
CA GLY A 223 -11.51 -18.51 -30.24
C GLY A 223 -10.52 -19.67 -30.32
N TYR A 224 -10.98 -20.86 -29.94
CA TYR A 224 -10.22 -22.10 -30.02
C TYR A 224 -10.89 -23.05 -30.99
N GLU A 225 -10.09 -23.74 -31.79
CA GLU A 225 -10.52 -24.82 -32.67
C GLU A 225 -9.68 -26.06 -32.37
N VAL A 226 -10.34 -27.16 -32.02
CA VAL A 226 -9.70 -28.38 -31.57
C VAL A 226 -10.37 -29.60 -32.19
N SER A 227 -9.62 -30.69 -32.29
CA SER A 227 -10.17 -32.01 -32.53
C SER A 227 -10.40 -32.74 -31.22
N VAL A 228 -11.49 -33.49 -31.14
CA VAL A 228 -11.90 -34.24 -29.95
C VAL A 228 -11.82 -35.73 -30.24
N CYS A 229 -11.07 -36.45 -29.42
CA CYS A 229 -10.80 -37.87 -29.60
C CYS A 229 -11.67 -38.70 -28.66
N PHE A 230 -12.43 -39.62 -29.24
CA PHE A 230 -13.35 -40.50 -28.53
C PHE A 230 -12.87 -41.94 -28.54
N LYS A 231 -13.12 -42.63 -27.44
CA LYS A 231 -12.91 -44.07 -27.34
C LYS A 231 -14.15 -44.73 -26.75
N ARG A 232 -14.44 -45.93 -27.23
CA ARG A 232 -15.52 -46.75 -26.69
C ARG A 232 -14.98 -47.69 -25.62
N GLY A 233 -15.49 -47.56 -24.39
CA GLY A 233 -15.35 -48.54 -23.32
C GLY A 233 -16.69 -49.24 -23.10
N ALA A 234 -17.16 -49.24 -21.84
CA ALA A 234 -18.57 -49.57 -21.55
C ALA A 234 -19.54 -48.53 -22.16
N GLN A 235 -19.10 -47.28 -22.24
CA GLN A 235 -19.77 -46.16 -22.90
C GLN A 235 -18.75 -45.35 -23.70
N TRP A 236 -19.22 -44.49 -24.60
CA TRP A 236 -18.40 -43.49 -25.29
C TRP A 236 -17.94 -42.41 -24.31
N TYR A 237 -16.65 -42.09 -24.36
CA TYR A 237 -16.07 -41.00 -23.57
C TYR A 237 -14.98 -40.28 -24.36
N VAL A 238 -14.71 -39.03 -23.96
CA VAL A 238 -13.63 -38.22 -24.52
C VAL A 238 -12.32 -38.61 -23.85
N THR A 239 -11.36 -39.03 -24.66
CA THR A 239 -10.00 -39.36 -24.21
C THR A 239 -9.13 -38.11 -24.10
N GLU A 240 -9.09 -37.33 -25.17
CA GLU A 240 -8.28 -36.12 -25.26
C GLU A 240 -8.95 -35.10 -26.19
N MET A 241 -8.64 -33.83 -25.96
CA MET A 241 -8.89 -32.73 -26.87
C MET A 241 -7.51 -32.22 -27.30
N ARG A 242 -7.31 -31.95 -28.59
CA ARG A 242 -5.99 -31.55 -29.10
C ARG A 242 -6.09 -30.71 -30.37
N LYS A 243 -5.00 -30.03 -30.68
CA LYS A 243 -4.81 -29.43 -32.01
C LYS A 243 -4.34 -30.53 -32.97
N GLY A 244 -5.00 -30.65 -34.12
CA GLY A 244 -4.71 -31.67 -35.14
C GLY A 244 -5.34 -33.05 -34.87
N ARG A 245 -4.95 -34.06 -35.66
CA ARG A 245 -5.61 -35.38 -35.67
C ARG A 245 -5.41 -36.23 -34.42
N CYS A 246 -6.39 -37.08 -34.15
CA CYS A 246 -6.37 -38.08 -33.09
C CYS A 246 -5.46 -39.28 -33.44
N PRO A 247 -4.80 -39.89 -32.44
CA PRO A 247 -3.94 -41.07 -32.61
C PRO A 247 -4.70 -42.42 -32.67
#